data_AF-A0A973WKU8-F1
#
_entry.id   AF-A0A973WKU8-F1
#
_cell.length_a   1.000
_cell.length_b   1.000
_cell.length_c   1.000
_cell.angle_alpha   90.00
_cell.angle_beta   90.00
_cell.angle_gamma   90.00
#
_symmetry.space_group_name_H-M   'P 1'
#
loop_
_entity.id
_entity.type
_entity.pdbx_description
1 polymer ?
#
loop_
_entity_poly.entity_id
_entity_poly.type
_entity_poly.pdbx_seq_one_letter_code
_entity_poly.pdbx_strand_id
1 'polypeptide(L)' 'MAISDSTAAAYSNYNVRSELATNAVRQSNEQEQQVAERLDKSAREQSQAQDTQQNRREARKIPGLGEAVDISA' A
#
# COMPACT_ATOMS: atom_id res chain seq x y z
N MET A 1 -44.27 -30.67 -16.69
CA MET A 1 -42.80 -30.85 -16.74
C MET A 1 -42.13 -29.48 -16.68
N ALA A 2 -41.81 -28.96 -15.49
CA ALA A 2 -41.19 -27.63 -15.32
C ALA A 2 -40.20 -27.56 -14.12
N ILE A 3 -39.84 -28.71 -13.53
CA ILE A 3 -38.99 -28.76 -12.34
C ILE A 3 -37.51 -28.96 -12.74
N SER A 4 -37.23 -29.69 -13.83
CA SER A 4 -35.86 -29.95 -14.29
C SER A 4 -35.12 -28.70 -14.78
N ASP A 5 -35.83 -27.74 -15.38
CA ASP A 5 -35.23 -26.51 -15.91
C ASP A 5 -34.89 -25.50 -14.78
N SER A 6 -35.73 -25.47 -13.73
CA SER A 6 -35.48 -24.66 -12.52
C SER A 6 -34.28 -25.16 -11.73
N THR A 7 -34.10 -26.48 -11.63
CA THR A 7 -32.95 -27.09 -10.97
C THR A 7 -31.64 -26.80 -11.72
N ALA A 8 -31.62 -26.95 -13.05
CA ALA A 8 -30.44 -26.63 -13.86
C ALA A 8 -30.07 -25.14 -13.82
N ALA A 9 -31.06 -24.25 -13.87
CA ALA A 9 -30.86 -22.81 -13.71
C ALA A 9 -30.37 -22.44 -12.30
N ALA A 10 -30.84 -23.12 -11.25
CA ALA A 10 -30.38 -22.89 -9.88
C ALA A 10 -28.90 -23.29 -9.69
N TYR A 11 -28.48 -24.45 -10.22
CA TYR A 11 -27.08 -24.87 -10.16
C TYR A 11 -26.14 -23.97 -10.98
N SER A 12 -26.58 -23.54 -12.17
CA SER A 12 -25.81 -22.61 -13.01
C SER A 12 -25.62 -21.25 -12.31
N ASN A 13 -26.69 -20.67 -11.75
CA ASN A 13 -26.61 -19.43 -10.98
C ASN A 13 -25.76 -19.57 -9.71
N TYR A 14 -25.81 -20.72 -9.04
CA TYR A 14 -24.99 -20.99 -7.86
C TYR A 14 -23.50 -20.99 -8.20
N ASN A 15 -23.11 -21.67 -9.29
CA ASN A 15 -21.71 -21.70 -9.74
C ASN A 15 -21.21 -20.30 -10.09
N VAL A 16 -21.98 -19.51 -10.85
CA VAL A 16 -21.61 -18.11 -11.19
C VAL A 16 -21.45 -17.25 -9.94
N ARG A 17 -22.38 -17.37 -8.97
CA ARG A 17 -22.29 -16.62 -7.70
C ARG A 17 -21.08 -17.05 -6.87
N SER A 18 -20.79 -18.35 -6.82
CA SER A 18 -19.64 -18.91 -6.11
C SER A 18 -18.31 -18.46 -6.73
N GLU A 19 -18.21 -18.50 -8.06
CA GLU A 19 -17.03 -18.02 -8.79
C GLU A 19 -16.85 -16.51 -8.62
N LEU A 20 -17.93 -15.72 -8.71
CA LEU A 20 -17.88 -14.27 -8.48
C LEU A 20 -17.42 -13.94 -7.06
N ALA A 21 -17.98 -14.62 -6.04
CA ALA A 21 -17.58 -14.40 -4.66
C ALA A 21 -16.11 -14.77 -4.42
N THR A 22 -15.65 -15.88 -4.99
CA THR A 22 -14.24 -16.32 -4.88
C THR A 22 -13.30 -15.31 -5.55
N ASN A 23 -13.65 -14.83 -6.73
CA ASN A 23 -12.85 -13.83 -7.44
C ASN A 23 -12.88 -12.46 -6.74
N ALA A 24 -14.01 -12.05 -6.16
CA ALA A 24 -14.11 -10.81 -5.40
C ALA A 24 -13.20 -10.84 -4.15
N VAL A 25 -13.16 -11.96 -3.42
CA VAL A 25 -12.25 -12.12 -2.27
C VAL A 25 -10.79 -12.08 -2.73
N ARG A 26 -10.44 -12.75 -3.83
CA ARG A 26 -9.08 -12.70 -4.38
C ARG A 26 -8.68 -11.27 -4.76
N GLN A 27 -9.54 -10.55 -5.48
CA GLN A 27 -9.28 -9.16 -5.88
C GLN A 27 -9.17 -8.23 -4.67
N SER A 28 -10.00 -8.41 -3.64
CA SER A 28 -9.89 -7.64 -2.39
C SER A 28 -8.52 -7.83 -1.74
N ASN A 29 -8.07 -9.08 -1.64
CA ASN A 29 -6.76 -9.39 -1.06
C ASN A 29 -5.60 -8.80 -1.88
N GLU A 30 -5.68 -8.85 -3.22
CA GLU A 30 -4.68 -8.25 -4.10
C GLU A 30 -4.62 -6.72 -3.95
N GLN A 31 -5.76 -6.06 -3.80
CA GLN A 31 -5.81 -4.61 -3.56
C GLN A 31 -5.21 -4.24 -2.20
N GLU A 32 -5.53 -5.00 -1.14
CA GLU A 32 -4.96 -4.80 0.18
C GLU A 32 -3.44 -4.95 0.18
N GLN A 33 -2.91 -5.97 -0.51
CA GLN A 33 -1.47 -6.16 -0.66
C GLN A 33 -0.81 -4.98 -1.38
N GLN A 34 -1.39 -4.50 -2.48
CA GLN A 34 -0.85 -3.35 -3.22
C GLN A 34 -0.84 -2.07 -2.38
N VAL A 35 -1.88 -1.85 -1.57
CA VAL A 35 -1.94 -0.69 -0.66
C VAL A 35 -0.89 -0.83 0.43
N ALA A 36 -0.74 -2.02 1.03
CA ALA A 36 0.27 -2.29 2.05
C ALA A 36 1.70 -2.07 1.51
N GLU A 37 2.01 -2.56 0.31
CA GLU A 37 3.31 -2.37 -0.33
C GLU A 37 3.61 -0.89 -0.62
N ARG A 38 2.62 -0.15 -1.13
CA ARG A 38 2.77 1.29 -1.38
C ARG A 38 3.01 2.05 -0.09
N LEU A 39 2.26 1.72 0.97
CA LEU A 39 2.41 2.36 2.27
C LEU A 39 3.77 2.06 2.91
N ASP A 40 4.21 0.80 2.90
CA ASP A 40 5.54 0.41 3.41
C ASP A 40 6.66 1.11 2.62
N LYS A 41 6.55 1.16 1.28
CA LYS A 41 7.50 1.88 0.43
C LYS A 41 7.55 3.37 0.79
N SER A 42 6.40 4.03 0.86
CA SER A 42 6.33 5.45 1.24
C SER A 42 6.85 5.71 2.65
N ALA A 43 6.57 4.83 3.61
CA ALA A 43 7.07 4.94 4.97
C ALA A 43 8.61 4.82 5.01
N ARG A 44 9.19 3.88 4.27
CA ARG A 44 10.65 3.73 4.16
C ARG A 44 11.32 4.93 3.50
N GLU A 45 10.74 5.45 2.43
CA GLU A 45 11.22 6.65 1.74
C GLU A 45 11.19 7.87 2.67
N GLN A 46 10.12 8.03 3.46
CA GLN A 46 10.01 9.12 4.43
C GLN A 46 11.07 9.02 5.53
N SER A 47 11.29 7.83 6.08
CA SER A 47 12.35 7.60 7.08
C SER A 47 13.74 7.91 6.51
N GLN A 48 14.06 7.44 5.30
CA GLN A 48 15.33 7.79 4.64
C GLN A 48 15.48 9.30 4.39
N ALA A 49 14.40 9.96 3.97
CA ALA A 49 14.41 11.41 3.79
C ALA A 49 14.66 12.15 5.11
N GLN A 50 14.10 11.65 6.21
CA GLN A 50 14.29 12.23 7.54
C GLN A 50 15.72 12.04 8.05
N ASP A 51 16.29 10.84 7.91
CA ASP A 51 17.68 10.54 8.29
C ASP A 51 18.67 11.41 7.50
N THR A 52 18.47 11.57 6.20
CA THR A 52 19.36 12.40 5.37
C THR A 52 19.26 13.89 5.69
N GLN A 53 18.09 14.40 6.08
CA GLN A 53 17.95 15.77 6.55
C GLN A 53 18.57 15.96 7.93
N GLN A 54 18.41 15.01 8.84
CA GLN A 54 19.01 15.05 10.16
C GLN A 54 20.54 15.04 10.07
N ASN A 55 21.12 14.14 9.27
CA ASN A 55 22.57 14.12 9.02
C ASN A 55 23.07 15.43 8.42
N ARG A 56 22.33 16.06 7.49
CA ARG A 56 22.69 17.38 6.96
C ARG A 56 22.66 18.49 8.01
N ARG A 57 21.71 18.45 8.95
CA ARG A 57 21.63 19.40 10.07
C ARG A 57 22.77 19.18 11.06
N GLU A 58 23.09 17.94 11.39
CA GLU A 58 24.21 17.59 12.27
C GLU A 58 25.55 17.97 11.65
N ALA A 59 25.75 17.74 10.35
CA ALA A 59 26.96 18.15 9.64
C ALA A 59 27.18 19.67 9.59
N ARG A 60 26.12 20.47 9.70
CA ARG A 60 26.22 21.95 9.82
C ARG A 60 26.50 22.44 11.24
N LYS A 61 26.44 21.57 12.26
CA LYS A 61 26.81 21.97 13.62
C LYS A 61 28.32 22.05 13.72
N ILE A 62 28.83 23.25 13.99
CA ILE A 62 30.25 23.45 14.29
C ILE A 62 30.46 23.15 15.78
N PRO A 63 31.38 22.24 16.15
CA PRO A 63 31.67 21.93 17.54
C PRO A 63 31.99 23.20 18.34
N GLY A 64 31.25 23.44 19.44
CA GLY A 64 31.45 24.61 20.32
C GLY A 64 30.88 25.95 19.82
N LEU A 65 30.34 26.02 18.60
CA LEU A 65 29.87 27.28 17.98
C LEU A 65 28.41 27.26 17.50
N GLY A 66 27.71 26.12 17.58
CA GLY A 66 26.30 26.02 17.21
C GLY A 66 26.08 25.78 15.70
N GLU A 67 24.99 26.29 15.13
CA GLU A 67 24.65 26.10 13.71
C GLU A 67 25.49 27.05 12.83
N ALA A 68 26.17 26.51 11.80
CA ALA A 68 26.93 27.32 10.85
C ALA A 68 25.99 28.18 9.98
N VAL A 69 26.12 29.50 10.06
CA VAL A 69 25.46 30.45 9.16
C VAL A 69 26.36 30.65 7.93
N ASP A 70 25.86 30.35 6.74
CA ASP A 70 26.56 30.62 5.48
C ASP A 70 26.51 32.13 5.17
N ILE A 71 27.67 32.76 5.06
CA ILE A 71 27.84 34.21 4.81
C ILE A 71 28.25 34.51 3.35
N SER A 72 28.05 33.58 2.42
CA SER A 72 28.28 33.86 1.00
C SER A 72 27.19 34.80 0.43
N ALA A 73 27.49 36.09 0.50
CA ALA A 73 26.77 37.18 -0.16
C ALA A 73 27.23 37.36 -1.61
#